data_AF-A0A947MU29-F1
#
_entry.id   AF-A0A947MU29-F1
#
_cell.length_a   1.000
_cell.length_b   1.000
_cell.length_c   1.000
_cell.angle_alpha   90.00
_cell.angle_beta   90.00
_cell.angle_gamma   90.00
#
_symmetry.space_group_name_H-M   'P 1'
#
loop_
_entity.id
_entity.type
_entity.pdbx_description
1 polymer ?
#
loop_
_entity_poly.entity_id
_entity_poly.type
_entity_poly.pdbx_seq_one_letter_code
_entity_poly.pdbx_strand_id
1 'polypeptide(L)'
;MSGDQTVPACPKCASAYAYADGTQFVCPECAHEWPQQPETPGTADDAARVWKDANGQLLQDGDSVTVVKDLKIKGSSSVVKVGTKVKNIRLIDGDHDIDCKIEGIGPMKLKSEFVRKA
;
A
#
# COMPACT_ATOMS: atom_id res chain seq x y z
N MET A 1 16.29 32.17 24.09
CA MET A 1 14.91 32.10 24.62
C MET A 1 14.01 31.68 23.46
N SER A 2 13.34 30.56 23.39
CA SER A 2 13.34 29.28 24.10
C SER A 2 12.75 28.33 23.05
N GLY A 3 13.52 27.34 22.58
CA GLY A 3 13.02 26.35 21.63
C GLY A 3 12.16 25.36 22.37
N ASP A 4 10.89 25.72 22.58
CA ASP A 4 9.84 24.82 23.06
C ASP A 4 9.54 23.80 21.93
N GLN A 5 10.42 22.81 21.78
CA GLN A 5 10.12 21.63 20.99
C GLN A 5 9.14 20.79 21.82
N THR A 6 7.88 20.80 21.41
CA THR A 6 6.80 19.95 21.91
C THR A 6 7.07 18.48 21.56
N VAL A 7 7.96 17.87 22.34
CA VAL A 7 8.30 16.44 22.29
C VAL A 7 7.31 15.64 23.14
N PRO A 8 6.78 14.51 22.63
CA PRO A 8 5.85 13.69 23.38
C PRO A 8 6.56 13.00 24.55
N ALA A 9 5.80 12.73 25.62
CA ALA A 9 6.31 11.93 26.73
C ALA A 9 6.75 10.54 26.26
N CYS A 10 7.81 10.01 26.86
CA CYS A 10 8.35 8.71 26.48
C CYS A 10 7.31 7.60 26.68
N PRO A 11 7.03 6.74 25.68
CA PRO A 11 6.04 5.67 25.80
C PRO A 11 6.45 4.56 26.78
N LYS A 12 7.74 4.45 27.12
CA LYS A 12 8.28 3.39 27.98
C LYS A 12 8.29 3.76 29.47
N CYS A 13 8.57 5.03 29.78
CA CYS A 13 8.74 5.49 31.17
C CYS A 13 7.89 6.72 31.53
N ALA A 14 7.07 7.23 30.60
CA ALA A 14 6.26 8.44 30.75
C ALA A 14 7.06 9.72 31.09
N SER A 15 8.37 9.73 30.84
CA SER A 15 9.21 10.91 31.03
C SER A 15 8.83 12.03 30.08
N ALA A 16 8.67 13.25 30.60
CA ALA A 16 8.40 14.45 29.82
C ALA A 16 9.67 15.08 29.21
N TYR A 17 10.84 14.50 29.45
CA TYR A 17 12.15 15.06 29.06
C TYR A 17 12.75 14.38 27.83
N ALA A 18 11.93 13.80 26.95
CA ALA A 18 12.41 13.33 25.66
C ALA A 18 13.06 14.47 24.87
N TYR A 19 14.04 14.18 24.02
CA TYR A 19 14.61 15.16 23.10
C TYR A 19 14.64 14.59 21.69
N ALA A 20 14.58 15.46 20.68
CA ALA A 20 14.72 15.03 19.29
C ALA A 20 16.21 14.95 18.91
N ASP A 21 16.64 13.79 18.41
CA ASP A 21 17.96 13.55 17.83
C ASP A 21 17.79 13.16 16.35
N GLY A 22 17.93 14.15 15.46
CA GLY A 22 17.72 13.97 14.03
C GLY A 22 16.23 13.76 13.67
N THR A 23 15.86 12.54 13.31
CA THR A 23 14.50 12.10 12.93
C THR A 23 13.80 11.27 14.02
N GLN A 24 14.45 11.12 15.17
CA GLN A 24 14.05 10.24 16.26
C GLN A 24 13.90 11.04 17.55
N PHE A 25 13.00 10.64 18.42
CA PHE A 25 12.95 11.07 19.82
C PHE A 25 13.75 10.10 20.68
N VAL A 26 14.54 10.63 21.60
CA VAL A 26 15.40 9.89 22.52
C VAL A 26 15.04 10.27 23.96
N CYS A 27 14.85 9.28 24.82
CA CYS A 27 14.61 9.49 26.24
C CYS A 27 15.92 9.35 27.04
N PRO A 28 16.35 10.38 27.80
CA PRO A 28 17.58 10.34 28.59
C PRO A 28 17.48 9.47 29.85
N GLU A 29 16.27 9.17 30.35
CA GLU A 29 16.08 8.38 31.57
C GLU A 29 16.13 6.87 31.32
N CYS A 30 15.71 6.41 30.14
CA CYS A 30 15.62 4.99 29.82
C CYS A 30 16.33 4.57 28.53
N ALA A 31 17.01 5.52 27.87
CA ALA A 31 17.68 5.32 26.58
C ALA A 31 16.77 4.71 25.51
N HIS A 32 15.46 5.00 25.55
CA HIS A 32 14.52 4.55 24.53
C HIS A 32 14.49 5.55 23.38
N GLU A 33 14.59 5.04 22.16
CA GLU A 33 14.50 5.78 20.91
C GLU A 33 13.23 5.38 20.15
N TRP A 34 12.51 6.37 19.60
CA TRP A 34 11.29 6.16 18.80
C TRP A 34 11.17 7.24 17.72
N PRO A 35 10.48 6.99 16.59
CA PRO A 35 10.44 7.94 15.47
C PRO A 35 9.62 9.19 15.80
N GLN A 36 9.99 10.33 15.22
CA GLN A 36 9.26 11.59 15.43
C GLN A 36 7.92 11.67 14.72
N GLN A 37 7.81 10.96 13.60
CA GLN A 37 6.57 10.76 12.89
C GLN A 37 6.17 9.30 13.05
N PRO A 38 4.86 9.00 13.21
CA PRO A 38 4.39 7.63 13.04
C PRO A 38 4.82 7.19 11.64
N GLU A 39 5.77 6.26 11.62
CA GLU A 39 6.19 5.54 10.44
C GLU A 39 4.94 4.94 9.81
N THR A 40 4.43 5.61 8.78
CA THR A 40 3.53 4.97 7.83
C THR A 40 4.41 3.96 7.12
N PRO A 41 4.15 2.65 7.22
CA PRO A 41 4.95 1.67 6.51
C PRO A 41 4.77 1.93 5.02
N GLY A 42 5.76 2.56 4.38
CA GLY A 42 5.77 2.78 2.92
C GLY A 42 6.22 4.14 2.43
N THR A 43 7.25 4.77 3.00
CA THR A 43 7.94 5.86 2.29
C THR A 43 9.45 5.80 2.53
N ALA A 44 10.09 4.85 1.85
CA ALA A 44 11.50 4.93 1.51
C ALA A 44 11.70 4.21 0.17
N ASP A 45 11.97 5.02 -0.86
CA ASP A 45 12.85 4.69 -1.98
C ASP A 45 12.48 3.46 -2.85
N ASP A 46 11.47 3.62 -3.69
CA ASP A 46 11.60 3.31 -5.12
C ASP A 46 10.47 4.04 -5.84
N ALA A 47 10.73 4.59 -7.02
CA ALA A 47 9.72 5.22 -7.87
C ALA A 47 8.72 4.20 -8.47
N ALA A 48 8.39 3.13 -7.75
CA ALA A 48 7.35 2.20 -8.07
C ALA A 48 6.00 2.90 -7.84
N ARG A 49 5.31 3.20 -8.95
CA ARG A 49 3.93 3.71 -8.92
C ARG A 49 3.13 2.88 -7.92
N VAL A 50 2.45 3.53 -6.99
CA VAL A 50 1.72 2.80 -5.97
C VAL A 50 0.36 2.38 -6.54
N TRP A 51 0.25 1.14 -6.98
CA TRP A 51 -1.02 0.58 -7.43
C TRP A 51 -1.88 0.20 -6.22
N LYS A 52 -3.02 0.88 -6.08
CA LYS A 52 -4.00 0.61 -5.03
C LYS A 52 -5.24 0.00 -5.64
N ASP A 53 -5.75 -1.03 -4.99
CA ASP A 53 -7.02 -1.64 -5.38
C ASP A 53 -8.25 -0.77 -5.01
N ALA A 54 -9.45 -1.25 -5.29
CA ALA A 54 -10.71 -0.57 -4.96
C ALA A 54 -10.91 -0.28 -3.46
N ASN A 55 -10.21 -0.99 -2.56
CA ASN A 55 -10.24 -0.79 -1.11
C ASN A 55 -9.03 0.02 -0.60
N GLY A 56 -8.16 0.50 -1.49
CA GLY A 56 -6.95 1.23 -1.12
C GLY A 56 -5.76 0.34 -0.72
N GLN A 57 -5.83 -0.97 -0.96
CA GLN A 57 -4.77 -1.91 -0.60
C GLN A 57 -3.68 -1.93 -1.68
N LEU A 58 -2.43 -1.97 -1.22
CA LEU A 58 -1.25 -2.01 -2.09
C LEU A 58 -1.20 -3.33 -2.86
N LEU A 59 -1.18 -3.20 -4.19
CA LEU A 59 -0.99 -4.30 -5.13
C LEU A 59 0.49 -4.42 -5.48
N GLN A 60 0.92 -5.65 -5.72
CA GLN A 60 2.29 -5.97 -6.13
C GLN A 60 2.28 -6.90 -7.34
N ASP A 61 3.38 -6.92 -8.08
CA ASP A 61 3.58 -7.86 -9.18
C ASP A 61 3.61 -9.30 -8.63
N GLY A 62 2.92 -10.22 -9.31
CA GLY A 62 2.72 -11.59 -8.88
C GLY A 62 1.60 -11.82 -7.87
N ASP A 63 0.92 -10.77 -7.39
CA ASP A 63 -0.12 -10.87 -6.37
C ASP A 63 -1.44 -11.49 -6.92
N SER A 64 -2.41 -11.72 -6.03
CA SER A 64 -3.72 -12.28 -6.38
C SER A 64 -4.80 -11.25 -6.15
N VAL A 65 -5.60 -11.01 -7.18
CA VAL A 65 -6.74 -10.09 -7.10
C VAL A 65 -8.05 -10.80 -7.34
N THR A 66 -9.12 -10.28 -6.77
CA THR A 66 -10.49 -10.72 -7.01
C THR A 66 -11.28 -9.57 -7.59
N VAL A 67 -12.02 -9.87 -8.64
CA VAL A 67 -12.90 -8.91 -9.29
C VAL A 67 -14.10 -8.62 -8.39
N VAL A 68 -14.38 -7.34 -8.13
CA VAL A 68 -15.47 -6.92 -7.23
C VAL A 68 -16.75 -6.52 -7.98
N LYS A 69 -16.73 -6.51 -9.31
CA LYS A 69 -17.83 -6.06 -10.17
C LYS A 69 -17.93 -6.91 -11.44
N ASP A 70 -19.12 -7.13 -11.97
CA ASP A 70 -19.27 -7.82 -13.26
C ASP A 70 -18.76 -6.95 -14.41
N LEU A 71 -17.78 -7.48 -15.15
CA LEU A 71 -17.16 -6.80 -16.30
C LEU A 71 -17.45 -7.59 -17.57
N LYS A 72 -18.08 -6.93 -18.54
CA LYS A 72 -18.29 -7.49 -19.88
C LYS A 72 -17.10 -7.17 -20.76
N ILE A 73 -16.43 -8.20 -21.27
CA ILE A 73 -15.29 -8.04 -22.16
C ILE A 73 -15.79 -7.62 -23.55
N LYS A 74 -15.36 -6.46 -24.03
CA LYS A 74 -15.68 -6.01 -25.39
C LYS A 74 -14.85 -6.83 -26.38
N GLY A 75 -15.51 -7.62 -27.24
CA GLY A 75 -14.84 -8.50 -28.21
C GLY A 75 -14.79 -9.98 -27.82
N SER A 76 -15.37 -10.37 -26.69
CA SER A 76 -15.56 -11.78 -26.32
C SER A 76 -16.97 -11.99 -25.76
N SER A 77 -17.55 -13.17 -25.98
CA SER A 77 -18.85 -13.53 -25.38
C SER A 77 -18.74 -13.87 -23.88
N SER A 78 -17.52 -13.83 -23.33
CA SER A 78 -17.23 -14.13 -21.93
C SER A 78 -17.43 -12.91 -21.05
N VAL A 79 -18.09 -13.12 -19.91
CA VAL A 79 -18.32 -12.09 -18.88
C VAL A 79 -17.50 -12.49 -17.65
N VAL A 80 -16.68 -11.57 -17.15
CA VAL A 80 -15.96 -11.76 -15.89
C VAL A 80 -16.93 -11.41 -14.76
N LYS A 81 -17.36 -12.41 -14.00
CA LYS A 81 -18.28 -12.20 -12.89
C LYS A 81 -17.55 -11.70 -11.66
N VAL A 82 -18.28 -10.98 -10.81
CA VAL A 82 -17.82 -10.68 -9.45
C VAL A 82 -17.39 -11.97 -8.74
N GLY A 83 -16.28 -11.92 -8.00
CA GLY A 83 -15.69 -13.08 -7.32
C GLY A 83 -14.68 -13.88 -8.17
N THR A 84 -14.46 -13.50 -9.43
CA THR A 84 -13.40 -14.12 -10.25
C THR A 84 -12.04 -13.80 -9.64
N LYS A 85 -11.30 -14.84 -9.25
CA LYS A 85 -9.94 -14.73 -8.70
C LYS A 85 -8.91 -14.85 -9.81
N VAL A 86 -8.06 -13.85 -9.95
CA VAL A 86 -6.96 -13.82 -10.90
C VAL A 86 -5.66 -13.81 -10.11
N LYS A 87 -4.77 -14.74 -10.43
CA LYS A 87 -3.47 -14.91 -9.76
C LYS A 87 -2.36 -14.44 -10.70
N ASN A 88 -1.21 -14.10 -10.13
CA ASN A 88 -0.03 -13.70 -10.90
C ASN A 88 -0.33 -12.46 -11.77
N ILE A 89 -0.88 -11.42 -11.14
CA ILE A 89 -1.08 -10.14 -11.82
C ILE A 89 0.24 -9.43 -12.06
N ARG A 90 0.32 -8.65 -13.13
CA ARG A 90 1.45 -7.80 -13.47
C ARG A 90 0.99 -6.35 -13.48
N LEU A 91 1.71 -5.50 -12.79
CA LEU A 91 1.38 -4.08 -12.71
C LEU A 91 2.07 -3.36 -13.86
N ILE A 92 1.29 -2.58 -14.61
CA ILE A 92 1.79 -1.89 -15.80
C ILE A 92 1.45 -0.40 -15.75
N ASP A 93 2.30 0.38 -16.40
CA ASP A 93 2.11 1.81 -16.60
C ASP A 93 1.32 2.04 -17.90
N GLY A 94 0.06 2.44 -17.81
CA GLY A 94 -0.77 2.65 -19.00
C GLY A 94 -2.22 3.02 -18.70
N ASP A 95 -3.08 2.88 -19.70
CA ASP A 95 -4.54 3.12 -19.57
C ASP A 95 -5.24 2.11 -18.64
N HIS A 96 -4.63 0.93 -18.52
CA HIS A 96 -5.04 -0.13 -17.60
C HIS A 96 -3.87 -0.41 -16.66
N ASP A 97 -4.17 -0.43 -15.36
CA ASP A 97 -3.16 -0.54 -14.30
C ASP A 97 -2.64 -1.97 -14.11
N ILE A 98 -3.46 -2.96 -14.45
CA ILE A 98 -3.24 -4.36 -14.13
C ILE A 98 -3.31 -5.19 -15.41
N ASP A 99 -2.21 -5.83 -15.77
CA ASP A 99 -2.14 -6.85 -16.80
C ASP A 99 -2.18 -8.22 -16.11
N CYS A 100 -3.06 -9.11 -16.53
CA CYS A 100 -3.21 -10.40 -15.90
C CYS A 100 -3.47 -11.46 -16.96
N LYS A 101 -3.09 -12.71 -16.68
CA LYS A 101 -3.33 -13.81 -17.61
C LYS A 101 -4.34 -14.76 -17.01
N ILE A 102 -5.47 -14.93 -17.68
CA ILE A 102 -6.51 -15.88 -17.29
C ILE A 102 -6.34 -17.13 -18.14
N GLU A 103 -6.18 -18.29 -17.51
CA GLU A 103 -6.11 -19.57 -18.21
C GLU A 103 -7.40 -19.84 -18.99
N GLY A 104 -7.29 -20.08 -20.29
CA GLY A 104 -8.42 -20.29 -21.20
C GLY A 104 -8.95 -19.04 -21.92
N ILE A 105 -8.66 -17.82 -21.42
CA ILE A 105 -9.05 -16.56 -22.09
C ILE A 105 -7.82 -15.84 -22.67
N GLY A 106 -6.67 -15.91 -21.99
CA GLY A 106 -5.42 -15.26 -22.41
C GLY A 106 -5.06 -14.04 -21.56
N PRO A 107 -4.13 -13.18 -22.06
CA PRO A 107 -3.76 -11.95 -21.38
C PRO A 107 -4.91 -10.94 -21.45
N MET A 108 -5.25 -10.36 -20.30
CA MET A 108 -6.34 -9.42 -20.11
C MET A 108 -5.87 -8.26 -19.23
N LYS A 109 -6.28 -7.05 -19.58
CA LYS A 109 -5.98 -5.85 -18.83
C LYS A 109 -7.21 -5.38 -18.06
N LEU A 110 -7.02 -5.01 -16.80
CA LEU A 110 -8.05 -4.56 -15.87
C LEU A 110 -7.61 -3.23 -15.22
N LYS A 111 -8.59 -2.43 -14.78
CA LYS A 111 -8.33 -1.26 -13.93
C LYS A 111 -8.37 -1.68 -12.47
N SER A 112 -7.51 -1.04 -11.68
CA SER A 112 -7.37 -1.26 -10.25
C SER A 112 -8.66 -0.97 -9.46
N GLU A 113 -9.53 -0.09 -9.97
CA GLU A 113 -10.84 0.26 -9.39
C GLU A 113 -11.88 -0.88 -9.39
N PHE A 114 -11.70 -1.92 -10.22
CA PHE A 114 -12.64 -3.04 -10.33
C PHE A 114 -12.14 -4.33 -9.69
N VAL A 115 -10.99 -4.28 -9.04
CA VAL A 115 -10.39 -5.43 -8.38
C VAL A 115 -10.06 -5.11 -6.93
N ARG A 116 -9.94 -6.15 -6.12
CA ARG A 116 -9.39 -6.10 -4.76
C ARG A 116 -8.32 -7.15 -4.56
N LYS A 117 -7.33 -6.90 -3.73
CA LYS A 117 -6.38 -7.92 -3.26
C LYS A 117 -7.12 -9.04 -2.54
N ALA A 118 -6.67 -10.28 -2.72
CA ALA A 118 -7.43 -11.49 -2.39
C ALA A 118 -6.61 -12.63 -1.77
#